data_AF-A0A2W5ZFL5-F1
#
_entry.id   AF-A0A2W5ZFL5-F1
#
_cell.length_a   1.000
_cell.length_b   1.000
_cell.length_c   1.000
_cell.angle_alpha   90.00
_cell.angle_beta   90.00
_cell.angle_gamma   90.00
#
_symmetry.space_group_name_H-M   'P 1'
#
loop_
_entity.id
_entity.type
_entity.pdbx_description
1 polymer ?
#
loop_
_entity_poly.entity_id
_entity_poly.type
_entity_poly.pdbx_seq_one_letter_code
_entity_poly.pdbx_strand_id
1 'polypeptide(L)'
;MREVLEPVVRHSSGEWPALSEWPAELPEWFLQQCVDDELLRDCVVDRWSLRGWLYWLHPDRRKWRWAGAGAGADELRIQLQVLERPYLRGALEWLLKVATA
;
A
#
# COMPACT_ATOMS: atom_id res chain seq x y z
N MET A 1 -7.83 -6.65 1.09
CA MET A 1 -7.46 -5.20 1.09
C MET A 1 -7.57 -4.53 2.45
N ARG A 2 -8.73 -4.55 3.15
CA ARG A 2 -8.90 -3.87 4.46
C ARG A 2 -7.80 -4.24 5.46
N GLU A 3 -7.59 -5.53 5.64
CA GLU A 3 -6.55 -6.13 6.50
C GLU A 3 -5.10 -5.72 6.15
N VAL A 4 -4.84 -5.23 4.92
CA VAL A 4 -3.53 -4.69 4.52
C VAL A 4 -3.45 -3.19 4.85
N LEU A 5 -4.52 -2.45 4.56
CA LEU A 5 -4.56 -1.00 4.77
C LEU A 5 -4.73 -0.62 6.24
N GLU A 6 -5.42 -1.43 7.03
CA GLU A 6 -5.70 -1.13 8.44
C GLU A 6 -4.40 -1.02 9.27
N PRO A 7 -3.46 -1.99 9.25
CA PRO A 7 -2.16 -1.83 9.90
C PRO A 7 -1.40 -0.62 9.37
N VAL A 8 -1.41 -0.39 8.05
CA VAL A 8 -0.72 0.77 7.46
C VAL A 8 -1.28 2.10 7.94
N VAL A 9 -2.61 2.25 8.00
CA VAL A 9 -3.25 3.48 8.48
C VAL A 9 -3.02 3.66 9.99
N ARG A 10 -3.07 2.58 10.77
CA ARG A 10 -2.76 2.58 12.20
C ARG A 10 -1.35 3.11 12.45
N HIS A 11 -0.35 2.55 11.77
CA HIS A 11 1.05 2.98 11.87
C HIS A 11 1.33 4.33 11.22
N SER A 12 0.50 4.78 10.27
CA SER A 12 0.62 6.12 9.67
C SER A 12 0.36 7.26 10.68
N SER A 13 -0.31 6.97 11.79
CA SER A 13 -0.61 7.94 12.85
C SER A 13 0.28 7.77 14.09
N GLY A 14 1.20 6.80 14.07
CA GLY A 14 2.08 6.46 15.18
C GLY A 14 3.49 6.11 14.68
N GLU A 15 4.13 5.13 15.31
CA GLU A 15 5.43 4.64 14.90
C GLU A 15 5.31 3.74 13.66
N TRP A 16 6.18 3.98 12.67
CA TRP A 16 6.28 3.16 11.47
C TRP A 16 7.23 1.96 11.73
N PRO A 17 6.74 0.70 11.70
CA PRO A 17 7.54 -0.47 12.02
C PRO A 17 8.72 -0.67 11.09
N ALA A 18 9.74 -1.37 11.58
CA ALA A 18 10.84 -1.85 10.77
C ALA A 18 10.36 -2.90 9.76
N LEU A 19 11.05 -3.01 8.62
CA LEU A 19 10.67 -3.92 7.52
C LEU A 19 10.45 -5.37 7.97
N SER A 20 11.24 -5.85 8.92
CA SER A 20 11.17 -7.22 9.45
C SER A 20 9.93 -7.49 10.30
N GLU A 21 9.24 -6.47 10.79
CA GLU A 21 8.07 -6.60 11.66
C GLU A 21 6.76 -6.69 10.85
N TRP A 22 6.73 -6.10 9.65
CA TRP A 22 5.56 -6.07 8.79
C TRP A 22 4.98 -7.44 8.40
N PRO A 23 5.77 -8.50 8.17
CA PRO A 23 5.22 -9.82 7.87
C PRO A 23 4.29 -10.39 8.97
N ALA A 24 4.39 -9.91 10.21
CA ALA A 24 3.51 -10.33 11.29
C ALA A 24 2.16 -9.58 11.33
N GLU A 25 2.09 -8.39 10.72
CA GLU A 25 0.89 -7.54 10.68
C GLU A 25 0.11 -7.67 9.36
N LEU A 26 0.75 -8.19 8.31
CA LEU A 26 0.19 -8.29 6.97
C LEU A 26 -0.25 -9.72 6.65
N PRO A 27 -1.36 -9.90 5.92
CA PRO A 27 -1.86 -11.23 5.60
C PRO A 27 -0.91 -11.96 4.63
N GLU A 28 -0.83 -13.28 4.79
CA GLU A 28 0.05 -14.12 3.97
C GLU A 28 -0.21 -13.97 2.46
N TRP A 29 -1.48 -13.88 2.04
CA TRP A 29 -1.81 -13.72 0.62
C TRP A 29 -1.18 -12.46 0.02
N PHE A 30 -1.07 -11.37 0.78
CA PHE A 30 -0.47 -10.13 0.31
C PHE A 30 1.06 -10.27 0.19
N LEU A 31 1.67 -10.91 1.19
CA LEU A 31 3.10 -11.18 1.19
C LEU A 31 3.50 -12.06 -0.01
N GLN A 32 2.66 -13.03 -0.38
CA GLN A 32 2.88 -13.89 -1.55
C GLN A 32 2.78 -13.14 -2.89
N GLN A 33 2.11 -11.97 -2.94
CA GLN A 33 2.09 -11.12 -4.13
C GLN A 33 3.34 -10.24 -4.25
N CYS A 34 4.08 -10.06 -3.15
CA CYS A 34 5.31 -9.27 -3.16
C CYS A 34 6.44 -10.06 -3.84
N VAL A 35 7.22 -9.38 -4.69
CA VAL A 35 8.41 -9.97 -5.30
C VAL A 35 9.66 -9.66 -4.49
N ASP A 36 10.70 -10.47 -4.64
CA ASP A 36 12.01 -10.17 -4.07
C ASP A 36 12.57 -8.86 -4.64
N ASP A 37 13.22 -8.08 -3.78
CA ASP A 37 13.88 -6.82 -4.16
C ASP A 37 14.90 -7.03 -5.30
N GLU A 38 15.58 -8.17 -5.34
CA GLU A 38 16.59 -8.49 -6.37
C GLU A 38 15.97 -8.77 -7.77
N LEU A 39 14.67 -9.05 -7.81
CA LEU A 39 13.90 -9.24 -9.04
C LEU A 39 13.39 -7.91 -9.61
N LEU A 40 13.42 -6.82 -8.83
CA LEU A 40 13.09 -5.46 -9.27
C LEU A 40 14.30 -4.83 -9.97
N ARG A 41 14.70 -5.37 -11.12
CA ARG A 41 15.76 -4.78 -11.96
C ARG A 41 15.23 -3.68 -12.88
N ASP A 42 13.97 -3.80 -13.25
CA ASP A 42 13.25 -2.84 -14.08
C ASP A 42 12.05 -2.32 -13.29
N CYS A 43 11.79 -1.00 -13.34
CA CYS A 43 10.61 -0.37 -12.73
C CYS A 43 9.33 -0.78 -13.48
N VAL A 44 8.96 -2.06 -13.42
CA VAL A 44 7.70 -2.56 -13.96
C VAL A 44 6.61 -2.24 -12.94
N VAL A 45 5.70 -1.34 -13.32
CA VAL A 45 4.61 -0.79 -12.50
C VAL A 45 3.72 -1.87 -11.84
N ASP A 46 3.78 -3.11 -12.36
CA ASP A 46 2.93 -4.23 -11.96
C ASP A 46 3.54 -5.14 -10.87
N ARG A 47 4.78 -4.91 -10.43
CA ARG A 47 5.43 -5.73 -9.40
C ARG A 47 5.98 -4.86 -8.29
N TRP A 48 5.79 -5.28 -7.05
CA TRP A 48 6.26 -4.57 -5.88
C TRP A 48 6.91 -5.55 -4.92
N SER A 49 8.05 -5.15 -4.35
CA SER A 49 8.56 -5.79 -3.14
C SER A 49 7.88 -5.19 -1.92
N LEU A 50 7.86 -5.92 -0.81
CA LEU A 50 7.32 -5.41 0.45
C LEU A 50 8.02 -4.11 0.86
N ARG A 51 9.35 -4.06 0.77
CA ARG A 51 10.15 -2.86 1.07
C ARG A 51 9.77 -1.69 0.19
N GLY A 52 9.69 -1.89 -1.12
CA GLY A 52 9.33 -0.85 -2.07
C GLY A 52 7.92 -0.33 -1.82
N TRP A 53 6.97 -1.24 -1.58
CA TRP A 53 5.59 -0.91 -1.31
C TRP A 53 5.43 -0.06 -0.03
N LEU A 54 6.03 -0.50 1.08
CA LEU A 54 6.03 0.21 2.35
C LEU A 54 6.73 1.57 2.26
N TYR A 55 7.85 1.63 1.54
CA TYR A 55 8.56 2.88 1.30
C TYR A 55 7.63 3.93 0.69
N TRP A 56 6.85 3.58 -0.34
CA TRP A 56 5.95 4.56 -0.94
C TRP A 56 4.65 4.77 -0.17
N LEU A 57 4.25 3.84 0.69
CA LEU A 57 3.09 3.99 1.58
C LEU A 57 3.40 4.71 2.89
N HIS A 58 4.67 4.96 3.18
CA HIS A 58 5.08 5.76 4.34
C HIS A 58 4.37 7.14 4.32
N PRO A 59 3.81 7.60 5.45
CA PRO A 59 3.00 8.82 5.53
C PRO A 59 3.73 10.06 4.99
N ASP A 60 5.03 10.20 5.28
CA ASP A 60 5.84 11.34 4.83
C ASP A 60 6.12 11.36 3.32
N ARG A 61 5.95 10.22 2.65
CA ARG A 61 6.34 10.03 1.24
C ARG A 61 5.15 10.08 0.30
N ARG A 62 4.02 9.49 0.68
CA ARG A 62 2.87 9.32 -0.23
C ARG A 62 2.17 10.63 -0.62
N LYS A 63 2.34 11.70 0.16
CA LYS A 63 1.76 13.04 -0.07
C LYS A 63 0.22 13.07 -0.11
N TRP A 64 -0.43 12.06 0.48
CA TRP A 64 -1.87 12.00 0.69
C TRP A 64 -2.21 11.30 2.00
N ARG A 65 -3.41 11.58 2.52
CA ARG A 65 -4.00 10.87 3.66
C ARG A 65 -5.24 10.10 3.22
N TRP A 66 -5.47 8.98 3.86
CA TRP A 66 -6.72 8.24 3.69
C TRP A 66 -7.87 9.10 4.22
N ALA A 67 -8.87 9.42 3.39
CA ALA A 67 -10.00 10.24 3.78
C ALA A 67 -11.29 9.42 3.95
N GLY A 68 -11.42 8.31 3.23
CA GLY A 68 -12.57 7.43 3.34
C GLY A 68 -12.59 6.36 2.28
N ALA A 69 -13.45 5.37 2.45
CA ALA A 69 -13.81 4.44 1.39
C ALA A 69 -15.26 3.98 1.55
N GLY A 70 -15.89 3.65 0.43
CA GLY A 70 -17.23 3.08 0.37
C GLY A 70 -17.30 2.03 -0.73
N ALA A 71 -18.11 0.99 -0.50
CA ALA A 71 -18.40 -0.03 -1.50
C ALA A 71 -19.83 0.15 -2.00
N GLY A 72 -20.00 0.18 -3.33
CA GLY A 72 -21.27 0.03 -4.01
C GLY A 72 -21.49 -1.42 -4.44
N ALA A 73 -22.53 -1.67 -5.23
CA ALA A 73 -22.84 -3.01 -5.75
C ALA A 73 -21.71 -3.56 -6.64
N ASP A 74 -21.18 -2.72 -7.54
CA ASP A 74 -20.15 -3.11 -8.52
C ASP A 74 -18.93 -2.17 -8.52
N GLU A 75 -18.81 -1.29 -7.54
CA GLU A 75 -17.71 -0.31 -7.47
C GLU A 75 -17.15 -0.15 -6.06
N LEU A 76 -15.85 0.16 -5.99
CA LEU A 76 -15.19 0.60 -4.77
C LEU A 76 -14.78 2.06 -4.96
N ARG A 77 -15.25 2.93 -4.06
CA ARG A 77 -14.84 4.33 -3.99
C ARG A 77 -13.82 4.52 -2.89
N ILE A 78 -12.68 5.11 -3.23
CA ILE A 78 -11.63 5.49 -2.28
C ILE A 78 -11.45 6.99 -2.36
N GLN A 79 -11.48 7.65 -1.20
CA GLN A 79 -11.25 9.08 -1.06
C GLN A 79 -9.89 9.30 -0.43
N LEU A 80 -9.07 10.09 -1.12
CA LEU A 80 -7.75 10.51 -0.64
C LEU A 80 -7.74 12.02 -0.46
N GLN A 81 -7.25 12.50 0.68
CA GLN A 81 -6.91 13.90 0.86
C GLN A 81 -5.49 14.13 0.33
N VAL A 82 -5.38 14.79 -0.83
CA VAL A 82 -4.08 15.15 -1.41
C VAL A 82 -3.50 16.31 -0.60
N LEU A 83 -2.29 16.11 -0.06
CA LEU A 83 -1.57 17.15 0.70
C LEU A 83 -0.67 17.99 -0.23
N GLU A 84 -0.03 17.35 -1.21
CA GLU A 84 0.95 17.97 -2.09
C GLU A 84 0.92 17.29 -3.47
N ARG A 85 1.25 18.01 -4.55
CA ARG A 85 1.31 17.46 -5.92
C ARG A 85 2.75 17.53 -6.47
N PRO A 86 3.23 16.51 -7.20
CA PRO A 86 2.54 15.24 -7.50
C PRO A 86 2.38 14.35 -6.25
N TYR A 87 1.33 13.52 -6.22
CA TYR A 87 1.09 12.56 -5.14
C TYR A 87 1.25 11.13 -5.65
N LEU A 88 1.74 10.25 -4.79
CA LEU A 88 2.21 8.93 -5.19
C LEU A 88 1.13 7.89 -4.92
N ARG A 89 0.51 7.39 -5.99
CA ARG A 89 -0.63 6.47 -5.91
C ARG A 89 -0.35 5.05 -6.43
N GLY A 90 0.80 4.82 -7.08
CA GLY A 90 1.09 3.52 -7.73
C GLY A 90 1.06 2.33 -6.77
N ALA A 91 1.59 2.48 -5.55
CA ALA A 91 1.53 1.42 -4.55
C ALA A 91 0.10 1.13 -4.03
N LEU A 92 -0.79 2.14 -4.01
CA LEU A 92 -2.21 1.94 -3.72
C LEU A 92 -2.92 1.27 -4.90
N GLU A 93 -2.67 1.73 -6.13
CA GLU A 93 -3.23 1.13 -7.36
C GLU A 93 -2.85 -0.34 -7.49
N TRP A 94 -1.59 -0.68 -7.20
CA TRP A 94 -1.14 -2.07 -7.19
C TRP A 94 -1.84 -2.91 -6.12
N LEU A 95 -1.98 -2.40 -4.90
CA LEU A 95 -2.73 -3.12 -3.85
C LEU A 95 -4.16 -3.45 -4.33
N LEU A 96 -4.84 -2.50 -4.97
CA LEU A 96 -6.18 -2.72 -5.50
C LEU A 96 -6.20 -3.84 -6.55
N LYS A 97 -5.21 -3.88 -7.43
CA LYS A 97 -5.08 -4.91 -8.47
C LYS A 97 -4.89 -6.31 -7.87
N VAL A 98 -3.98 -6.45 -6.90
CA VAL A 98 -3.66 -7.78 -6.32
C VAL A 98 -4.68 -8.25 -5.30
N ALA A 99 -5.46 -7.34 -4.70
CA ALA A 99 -6.54 -7.71 -3.78
C ALA A 99 -7.80 -8.23 -4.50
N THR A 100 -7.86 -8.10 -5.82
CA THR A 100 -8.94 -8.63 -6.67
C THR A 100 -8.50 -9.83 -7.52
N ALA A 101 -7.24 -10.25 -7.40
CA ALA A 101 -6.69 -11.42 -8.07
C ALA A 101 -7.10 -12.71 -7.33
#